data_AF-K7EJD9-F1
#
_entry.id   AF-K7EJD9-F1
#
_cell.length_a   1.000
_cell.length_b   1.000
_cell.length_c   1.000
_cell.angle_alpha   90.00
_cell.angle_beta   90.00
_cell.angle_gamma   90.00
#
_symmetry.space_group_name_H-M   'P 1'
#
loop_
_entity.id
_entity.type
_entity.pdbx_description
1 polymer ?
#
loop_
_entity_poly.entity_id
_entity_poly.type
_entity_poly.pdbx_seq_one_letter_code
_entity_poly.pdbx_strand_id
1 'polypeptide(L)'
;MDMWTALLILQALLLPSLADGATPALRFVAVGDWGGVPNAPFHTAREMANAKEIARTVQILGADFILSLGDNFYFTGVQDINDKRFQETFEDVFSDRSLRKVPWYVLAGNHDHLGNVSAQIAYS
;
A
#
# COMPACT_ATOMS: atom_id res chain seq x y z
N MET A 1 4.32 -48.47 -7.03
CA MET A 1 3.82 -47.98 -5.73
C MET A 1 2.96 -49.07 -5.13
N ASP A 2 3.28 -49.51 -3.92
CA ASP A 2 2.41 -50.47 -3.24
C ASP A 2 1.16 -49.75 -2.67
N MET A 3 0.14 -50.54 -2.36
CA MET A 3 -1.14 -50.06 -1.84
C MET A 3 -0.98 -49.23 -0.56
N TRP A 4 0.04 -49.54 0.25
CA TRP A 4 0.35 -48.83 1.49
C TRP A 4 0.95 -47.44 1.21
N THR A 5 1.78 -47.32 0.19
CA THR A 5 2.33 -46.04 -0.27
C THR A 5 1.21 -45.14 -0.79
N ALA A 6 0.26 -45.71 -1.55
CA ALA A 6 -0.90 -44.98 -2.04
C ALA A 6 -1.83 -44.52 -0.90
N LEU A 7 -2.04 -45.37 0.11
CA LEU A 7 -2.88 -45.06 1.27
C LEU A 7 -2.28 -43.96 2.16
N LEU A 8 -0.95 -43.97 2.34
CA LEU A 8 -0.22 -42.94 3.09
C LEU A 8 -0.25 -41.58 2.39
N ILE A 9 -0.12 -41.56 1.06
CA ILE A 9 -0.26 -40.33 0.28
C ILE A 9 -1.69 -39.80 0.37
N LEU A 10 -2.70 -40.68 0.28
CA LEU A 10 -4.09 -40.28 0.41
C LEU A 10 -4.41 -39.74 1.82
N GLN A 11 -3.87 -40.36 2.88
CA GLN A 11 -3.99 -39.84 4.25
C GLN A 11 -3.29 -38.49 4.42
N ALA A 12 -2.10 -38.30 3.84
CA ALA A 12 -1.41 -37.02 3.89
C ALA A 12 -2.16 -35.90 3.13
N LEU A 13 -2.89 -36.25 2.07
CA LEU A 13 -3.75 -35.34 1.30
C LEU A 13 -5.12 -35.08 1.96
N LEU A 14 -5.56 -35.96 2.87
CA LEU A 14 -6.83 -35.87 3.60
C LEU A 14 -6.67 -35.33 5.03
N LEU A 15 -5.45 -35.09 5.50
CA LEU A 15 -5.24 -34.31 6.71
C LEU A 15 -5.80 -32.91 6.45
N PRO A 16 -6.76 -32.42 7.26
CA PRO A 16 -7.14 -31.03 7.18
C PRO A 16 -5.85 -30.24 7.40
N SER A 17 -5.56 -29.28 6.51
CA SER A 17 -4.55 -28.28 6.81
C SER A 17 -4.84 -27.80 8.22
N LEU A 18 -3.89 -27.96 9.16
CA LEU A 18 -4.01 -27.37 10.47
C LEU A 18 -4.38 -25.91 10.22
N ALA A 19 -5.64 -25.57 10.50
CA ALA A 19 -6.10 -24.21 10.36
C ALA A 19 -5.14 -23.40 11.21
N ASP A 20 -4.37 -22.54 10.55
CA ASP A 20 -3.41 -21.68 11.21
C ASP A 20 -4.20 -20.98 12.33
N GLY A 21 -3.80 -21.17 13.59
CA GLY A 21 -4.56 -20.73 14.77
C GLY A 21 -4.64 -19.21 14.93
N ALA A 22 -4.45 -18.47 13.84
CA ALA A 22 -4.51 -17.03 13.76
C ALA A 22 -5.94 -16.56 14.05
N THR A 23 -6.06 -15.66 15.02
CA THR A 23 -7.32 -14.94 15.26
C THR A 23 -7.63 -14.08 14.04
N PRO A 24 -8.85 -14.17 13.45
CA PRO A 24 -9.25 -13.32 12.35
C PRO A 24 -9.07 -11.84 12.72
N ALA A 25 -8.38 -11.07 11.87
CA ALA A 25 -8.08 -9.67 12.12
C ALA A 25 -8.10 -8.89 10.80
N LEU A 26 -8.66 -7.68 10.85
CA LEU A 26 -8.48 -6.65 9.82
C LEU A 26 -7.25 -5.83 10.17
N ARG A 27 -6.37 -5.59 9.20
CA ARG A 27 -5.09 -4.90 9.38
C ARG A 27 -4.97 -3.80 8.35
N PHE A 28 -4.57 -2.61 8.76
CA PHE A 28 -4.32 -1.52 7.84
C PHE A 28 -3.23 -0.60 8.38
N VAL A 29 -2.62 0.16 7.47
CA VAL A 29 -1.72 1.26 7.80
C VAL A 29 -2.49 2.56 7.62
N ALA A 30 -2.36 3.49 8.56
CA ALA A 30 -2.82 4.87 8.41
C ALA A 30 -1.61 5.80 8.32
N VAL A 31 -1.52 6.58 7.24
CA VAL A 31 -0.41 7.49 6.98
C VAL A 31 -0.96 8.82 6.46
N GLY A 32 -0.50 9.94 7.01
CA GLY A 32 -0.87 11.29 6.59
C GLY A 32 0.36 12.11 6.25
N ASP A 33 0.15 13.26 5.61
CA ASP A 33 1.17 14.30 5.47
C ASP A 33 2.44 13.79 4.77
N TRP A 34 2.27 12.89 3.81
CA TRP A 34 3.36 12.17 3.15
C TRP A 34 3.76 12.77 1.82
N GLY A 35 3.04 13.77 1.29
CA GLY A 35 3.07 14.24 -0.09
C GLY A 35 4.32 14.96 -0.61
N GLY A 36 5.51 14.56 -0.15
CA GLY A 36 6.80 14.99 -0.68
C GLY A 36 7.01 16.50 -0.71
N VAL A 37 7.58 16.98 -1.82
CA VAL A 37 7.87 18.40 -2.08
C VAL A 37 7.63 18.72 -3.55
N PRO A 38 7.35 19.98 -3.93
CA PRO A 38 7.04 20.34 -5.32
C PRO A 38 8.27 20.47 -6.22
N ASN A 39 9.48 20.43 -5.67
CA ASN A 39 10.73 20.48 -6.43
C ASN A 39 11.39 19.10 -6.51
N ALA A 40 12.15 18.85 -7.58
CA ALA A 40 12.93 17.62 -7.71
C ALA A 40 13.77 17.35 -6.44
N PRO A 41 13.81 16.10 -5.95
CA PRO A 41 13.32 14.87 -6.59
C PRO A 41 11.84 14.53 -6.29
N PHE A 42 11.04 15.49 -5.81
CA PHE A 42 9.59 15.39 -5.54
C PHE A 42 9.18 14.50 -4.36
N HIS A 43 10.15 13.98 -3.63
CA HIS A 43 9.98 13.26 -2.38
C HIS A 43 11.01 13.70 -1.34
N THR A 44 10.80 13.31 -0.08
CA THR A 44 11.75 13.58 1.01
C THR A 44 12.41 12.32 1.55
N ALA A 45 13.52 12.47 2.26
CA ALA A 45 14.14 11.35 2.97
C ALA A 45 13.21 10.72 4.02
N ARG A 46 12.29 11.50 4.62
CA ARG A 46 11.32 11.00 5.62
C ARG A 46 10.25 10.15 4.96
N GLU A 47 9.70 10.64 3.85
CA GLU A 47 8.73 9.91 3.03
C GLU A 47 9.30 8.58 2.54
N MET A 48 10.52 8.59 1.97
CA MET A 48 11.20 7.36 1.54
C MET A 48 11.46 6.37 2.70
N ALA A 49 11.82 6.88 3.88
CA ALA A 49 12.01 6.04 5.06
C ALA A 49 10.69 5.40 5.52
N ASN A 50 9.59 6.17 5.53
CA ASN A 50 8.26 5.66 5.85
C ASN A 50 7.79 4.64 4.81
N ALA A 51 7.95 4.91 3.52
CA ALA A 51 7.56 3.99 2.45
C ALA A 51 8.26 2.62 2.61
N LYS A 52 9.56 2.62 2.92
CA LYS A 52 10.33 1.39 3.19
C LYS A 52 9.83 0.65 4.43
N GLU A 53 9.49 1.37 5.49
CA GLU A 53 9.03 0.77 6.74
C GLU A 53 7.59 0.25 6.66
N ILE A 54 6.73 0.94 5.92
CA ILE A 54 5.39 0.47 5.57
C ILE A 54 5.50 -0.81 4.75
N ALA A 55 6.35 -0.86 3.72
CA ALA A 55 6.61 -2.08 2.94
C ALA A 55 7.06 -3.25 3.82
N ARG A 56 8.04 -3.03 4.69
CA ARG A 56 8.51 -4.04 5.66
C ARG A 56 7.39 -4.51 6.59
N THR A 57 6.56 -3.58 7.05
CA THR A 57 5.43 -3.87 7.96
C THR A 57 4.38 -4.73 7.27
N VAL A 58 3.98 -4.36 6.05
CA VAL A 58 3.04 -5.13 5.22
C VAL A 58 3.59 -6.52 4.90
N GLN A 59 4.88 -6.62 4.58
CA GLN A 59 5.53 -7.90 4.29
C GLN A 59 5.50 -8.88 5.49
N ILE A 60 5.66 -8.37 6.72
CA ILE A 60 5.77 -9.21 7.92
C ILE A 60 4.42 -9.47 8.56
N LEU A 61 3.57 -8.43 8.66
CA LEU A 61 2.34 -8.46 9.44
C LEU A 61 1.06 -8.52 8.59
N GLY A 62 1.17 -8.25 7.28
CA GLY A 62 0.04 -8.09 6.39
C GLY A 62 -0.68 -6.74 6.56
N ALA A 63 -1.33 -6.29 5.49
CA ALA A 63 -2.32 -5.22 5.51
C ALA A 63 -3.37 -5.48 4.43
N ASP A 64 -4.64 -5.29 4.79
CA ASP A 64 -5.78 -5.38 3.90
C ASP A 64 -5.93 -4.10 3.05
N PHE A 65 -5.50 -2.96 3.58
CA PHE A 65 -5.48 -1.67 2.88
C PHE A 65 -4.53 -0.66 3.56
N ILE A 66 -4.31 0.46 2.88
CA ILE A 66 -3.66 1.66 3.40
C ILE A 66 -4.67 2.81 3.37
N LEU A 67 -4.78 3.56 4.46
CA LEU A 67 -5.62 4.75 4.55
C LEU A 67 -4.72 5.99 4.53
N SER A 68 -4.80 6.78 3.46
CA SER A 68 -4.19 8.11 3.42
C SER A 68 -5.07 9.09 4.20
N LEU A 69 -4.45 9.88 5.09
CA LEU A 69 -5.12 10.87 5.94
C LEU A 69 -5.05 12.29 5.36
N GLY A 70 -4.64 12.45 4.10
CA GLY A 70 -4.60 13.73 3.40
C GLY A 70 -3.21 14.37 3.36
N ASP A 71 -3.15 15.53 2.71
CA ASP A 71 -1.92 16.22 2.29
C ASP A 71 -1.05 15.30 1.42
N ASN A 72 -1.71 14.77 0.39
CA ASN A 72 -1.18 13.76 -0.53
C ASN A 72 -0.11 14.35 -1.47
N PHE A 73 -0.19 15.64 -1.79
CA PHE A 73 0.82 16.32 -2.61
C PHE A 73 1.09 17.75 -2.10
N TYR A 74 2.21 17.94 -1.41
CA TYR A 74 2.67 19.26 -1.01
C TYR A 74 3.23 20.07 -2.19
N PHE A 75 3.11 21.41 -2.21
CA PHE A 75 2.35 22.26 -1.28
C PHE A 75 1.00 22.70 -1.86
N THR A 76 0.71 22.41 -3.12
CA THR A 76 -0.50 22.93 -3.81
C THR A 76 -1.19 21.86 -4.64
N GLY A 77 -1.15 20.61 -4.17
CA GLY A 77 -1.82 19.50 -4.84
C GLY A 77 -1.22 19.18 -6.21
N VAL A 78 -2.08 18.65 -7.08
CA VAL A 78 -1.82 18.33 -8.49
C VAL A 78 -2.62 19.25 -9.40
N GLN A 79 -2.20 19.38 -10.65
CA GLN A 79 -2.86 20.24 -11.65
C GLN A 79 -4.02 19.51 -12.36
N ASP A 80 -3.76 18.30 -12.83
CA ASP A 80 -4.71 17.46 -13.55
C ASP A 80 -4.35 15.97 -13.40
N ILE A 81 -5.12 15.09 -14.05
CA ILE A 81 -4.95 13.62 -13.94
C ILE A 81 -3.61 13.12 -14.51
N ASN A 82 -2.95 13.90 -15.36
CA ASN A 82 -1.66 13.56 -15.97
C ASN A 82 -0.49 14.22 -15.24
N ASP A 83 -0.71 14.85 -14.08
CA ASP A 83 0.36 15.47 -13.31
C ASP A 83 1.39 14.41 -12.90
N LYS A 84 2.65 14.61 -13.30
CA LYS A 84 3.75 13.70 -13.01
C LYS A 84 3.98 13.48 -11.50
N ARG A 85 3.45 14.36 -10.65
CA ARG A 85 3.47 14.19 -9.19
C ARG A 85 2.85 12.87 -8.74
N PHE A 86 1.85 12.34 -9.45
CA PHE A 86 1.33 11.00 -9.17
C PHE A 86 2.42 9.92 -9.30
N GLN A 87 3.23 10.00 -10.36
CA GLN A 87 4.33 9.05 -10.54
C GLN A 87 5.46 9.28 -9.53
N GLU A 88 5.95 10.52 -9.44
CA GLU A 88 7.22 10.83 -8.75
C GLU A 88 7.07 10.90 -7.22
N THR A 89 5.89 11.24 -6.69
CA THR A 89 5.62 11.35 -5.25
C THR A 89 4.83 10.14 -4.71
N PHE A 90 4.03 9.46 -5.53
CA PHE A 90 3.25 8.31 -5.06
C PHE A 90 3.75 6.98 -5.62
N GLU A 91 3.60 6.73 -6.92
CA GLU A 91 3.87 5.40 -7.51
C GLU A 91 5.33 4.95 -7.33
N ASP A 92 6.29 5.83 -7.59
CA ASP A 92 7.72 5.51 -7.49
C ASP A 92 8.18 5.36 -6.03
N VAL A 93 7.59 6.15 -5.12
CA VAL A 93 7.92 6.17 -3.69
C VAL A 93 7.38 4.90 -3.00
N PHE A 94 6.13 4.55 -3.24
CA PHE A 94 5.47 3.37 -2.65
C PHE A 94 5.51 2.14 -3.58
N SER A 95 6.61 1.98 -4.32
CA SER A 95 6.79 0.98 -5.39
C SER A 95 7.20 -0.43 -4.93
N ASP A 96 7.46 -0.65 -3.64
CA ASP A 96 7.93 -1.96 -3.14
C ASP A 96 6.94 -3.08 -3.51
N ARG A 97 7.47 -4.28 -3.81
CA ARG A 97 6.65 -5.40 -4.26
C ARG A 97 5.55 -5.78 -3.28
N SER A 98 5.79 -5.60 -1.98
CA SER A 98 4.82 -5.86 -0.92
C SER A 98 3.62 -4.92 -0.94
N LEU A 99 3.75 -3.73 -1.53
CA LEU A 99 2.72 -2.69 -1.56
C LEU A 99 1.88 -2.68 -2.84
N ARG A 100 2.41 -3.18 -3.96
CA ARG A 100 1.79 -3.08 -5.31
C ARG A 100 0.36 -3.60 -5.45
N LYS A 101 -0.13 -4.43 -4.52
CA LYS A 101 -1.50 -4.99 -4.55
C LYS A 101 -2.34 -4.56 -3.34
N VAL A 102 -1.79 -3.73 -2.46
CA VAL A 102 -2.52 -3.23 -1.29
C VAL A 102 -3.33 -2.01 -1.73
N PRO A 103 -4.66 -2.03 -1.62
CA PRO A 103 -5.48 -0.90 -2.03
C PRO A 103 -5.25 0.30 -1.10
N TRP A 104 -5.27 1.50 -1.69
CA TRP A 104 -5.23 2.76 -0.97
C TRP A 104 -6.63 3.38 -0.93
N TYR A 105 -7.08 3.75 0.25
CA TYR A 105 -8.26 4.60 0.43
C TYR A 105 -7.79 5.99 0.84
N VAL A 106 -8.20 7.00 0.11
CA VAL A 106 -7.60 8.34 0.17
C VAL A 106 -8.66 9.39 0.46
N LEU A 107 -8.31 10.35 1.31
CA LEU A 107 -9.04 11.60 1.50
C LEU A 107 -8.11 12.79 1.25
N ALA A 108 -8.67 13.95 0.95
CA ALA A 108 -7.92 15.17 0.65
C ALA A 108 -7.62 15.98 1.93
N GLY A 109 -6.41 16.52 2.01
CA GLY A 109 -6.01 17.52 3.00
C GLY A 109 -6.10 18.95 2.48
N ASN A 110 -5.65 19.91 3.29
CA ASN A 110 -5.69 21.32 2.91
C ASN A 110 -4.76 21.65 1.73
N HIS A 111 -3.58 21.04 1.65
CA HIS A 111 -2.66 21.30 0.54
C HIS A 111 -3.19 20.74 -0.79
N ASP A 112 -3.93 19.64 -0.74
CA ASP A 112 -4.61 19.06 -1.91
C ASP A 112 -5.69 20.00 -2.45
N HIS A 113 -6.46 20.62 -1.54
CA HIS A 113 -7.51 21.59 -1.87
C HIS A 113 -7.00 22.90 -2.49
N LEU A 114 -5.71 23.21 -2.38
CA LEU A 114 -5.09 24.33 -3.11
C LEU A 114 -4.86 24.02 -4.60
N GLY A 115 -4.90 22.74 -4.97
CA GLY A 115 -4.82 22.26 -6.35
C GLY A 115 -6.14 21.68 -6.84
N ASN A 116 -6.05 20.60 -7.62
CA ASN A 116 -7.19 19.94 -8.24
C ASN A 116 -7.53 18.62 -7.54
N VAL A 117 -8.37 18.66 -6.51
CA VAL A 117 -8.83 17.44 -5.80
C VAL A 117 -9.61 16.51 -6.72
N SER A 118 -10.38 17.04 -7.69
CA SER A 118 -11.09 16.20 -8.66
C SER A 118 -10.15 15.38 -9.53
N ALA A 119 -8.93 15.87 -9.80
CA ALA A 119 -7.91 15.08 -10.48
C ALA A 119 -7.38 13.94 -9.60
N GLN A 120 -7.20 14.16 -8.29
CA GLN A 120 -6.84 13.09 -7.35
C GLN A 120 -7.94 12.02 -7.27
N ILE A 121 -9.22 12.43 -7.25
CA ILE A 121 -10.36 11.51 -7.29
C ILE A 121 -10.43 10.77 -8.63
N ALA A 122 -10.09 11.40 -9.76
CA ALA A 122 -10.12 10.74 -11.06
C ALA A 122 -8.95 9.77 -11.28
N TYR A 123 -7.86 9.93 -10.52
CA TYR A 123 -6.67 9.06 -10.58
C TYR A 123 -6.82 7.78 -9.75
N SER A 124 -7.87 7.64 -8.93
CA SER A 124 -8.10 6.50 -8.01
C SER A 124 -8.57 5.22 -8.68
#